data_AF-A0A2K8SRG4-F1
#
_entry.id   AF-A0A2K8SRG4-F1
#
_cell.length_a   1.000
_cell.length_b   1.000
_cell.length_c   1.000
_cell.angle_alpha   90.00
_cell.angle_beta   90.00
_cell.angle_gamma   90.00
#
_symmetry.space_group_name_H-M   'P 1'
#
loop_
_entity.id
_entity.type
_entity.pdbx_description
1 polymer ?
#
loop_
_entity_poly.entity_id
_entity_poly.type
_entity_poly.pdbx_seq_one_letter_code
_entity_poly.pdbx_strand_id
1 'polypeptide(L)'
;MMNKKLKTKTQNFCKLVSVFISIFVVSPAYASDWLLCGNLSQIDVNNGCQIPNYPSARYEYAISYNTNEPLPVVCSTWNVGLRIYNKQPYMVLSDNPSAGMSYGGFIFYRGTQASDDATATCSSGQWRHRYWQLTQNNRIETNFSNGCYGAELPVYCRARKEASTNNILNFQQKRLALLPDSSLLKSNR
;
A
#
# COMPACT_ATOMS: atom_id res chain seq x y z
N MET A 1 -80.05 -9.23 -38.34
CA MET A 1 -80.15 -10.31 -37.33
C MET A 1 -78.77 -10.87 -37.04
N MET A 2 -78.50 -11.09 -35.76
CA MET A 2 -77.25 -11.55 -35.15
C MET A 2 -76.73 -12.86 -35.75
N ASN A 3 -75.41 -13.03 -35.88
CA ASN A 3 -74.68 -13.71 -34.82
C ASN A 3 -73.15 -13.65 -34.94
N LYS A 4 -72.55 -13.48 -33.76
CA LYS A 4 -71.13 -13.39 -33.43
C LYS A 4 -70.37 -14.67 -33.81
N LYS A 5 -69.07 -14.52 -34.10
CA LYS A 5 -68.02 -15.41 -33.56
C LYS A 5 -66.66 -14.70 -33.57
N LEU A 6 -66.27 -14.21 -32.39
CA LEU A 6 -64.89 -13.91 -32.01
C LEU A 6 -64.18 -15.23 -31.69
N LYS A 7 -62.94 -15.43 -32.15
CA LYS A 7 -61.95 -16.35 -31.53
C LYS A 7 -60.51 -15.84 -31.73
N THR A 8 -59.95 -15.31 -30.62
CA THR A 8 -58.58 -15.52 -30.06
C THR A 8 -57.41 -15.68 -31.03
N LYS A 9 -56.47 -14.73 -31.16
CA LYS A 9 -55.39 -14.31 -30.23
C LYS A 9 -54.35 -15.41 -29.96
N THR A 10 -53.17 -15.36 -30.62
CA THR A 10 -51.89 -15.72 -29.98
C THR A 10 -50.73 -15.02 -30.69
N GLN A 11 -49.95 -14.30 -29.91
CA GLN A 11 -48.83 -13.47 -30.32
C GLN A 11 -47.60 -14.35 -30.59
N ASN A 12 -47.03 -14.28 -31.79
CA ASN A 12 -45.67 -14.75 -32.05
C ASN A 12 -44.68 -13.66 -31.60
N PHE A 13 -44.62 -13.43 -30.29
CA PHE A 13 -43.45 -12.82 -29.67
C PHE A 13 -42.37 -13.91 -29.61
N CYS A 14 -41.62 -14.08 -30.70
CA CYS A 14 -40.35 -14.76 -30.63
C CYS A 14 -39.51 -13.99 -29.60
N LYS A 15 -39.43 -14.58 -28.40
CA LYS A 15 -38.50 -14.21 -27.35
C LYS A 15 -37.11 -14.18 -27.98
N LEU A 16 -36.63 -12.99 -28.31
CA LEU A 16 -35.21 -12.71 -28.24
C LEU A 16 -34.85 -12.88 -26.77
N VAL A 17 -34.44 -14.10 -26.43
CA VAL A 17 -33.63 -14.35 -25.26
C VAL A 17 -32.31 -13.65 -25.59
N SER A 18 -32.22 -12.36 -25.28
CA SER A 18 -30.93 -11.70 -25.11
C SER A 18 -30.24 -12.46 -23.99
N VAL A 19 -29.47 -13.46 -24.38
CA VAL A 19 -28.42 -14.04 -23.55
C VAL A 19 -27.43 -12.89 -23.36
N PHE A 20 -27.67 -12.07 -22.34
CA PHE A 20 -26.62 -11.30 -21.71
C PHE A 20 -25.64 -12.32 -21.16
N ILE A 21 -24.68 -12.71 -22.01
CA ILE A 21 -23.43 -13.27 -21.56
C ILE A 21 -22.79 -12.11 -20.78
N SER A 22 -23.13 -12.03 -19.50
CA SER A 22 -22.34 -11.32 -18.50
C SER A 22 -20.99 -12.02 -18.51
N ILE A 23 -20.11 -11.57 -19.40
CA ILE A 23 -18.68 -11.82 -19.28
C ILE A 23 -18.32 -11.13 -17.97
N PHE A 24 -18.46 -11.87 -16.87
CA PHE A 24 -17.65 -11.64 -15.69
C PHE A 24 -16.23 -11.84 -16.20
N VAL A 25 -15.61 -10.74 -16.64
CA VAL A 25 -14.17 -10.64 -16.72
C VAL A 25 -13.75 -10.83 -15.28
N VAL A 26 -13.49 -12.09 -14.92
CA VAL A 26 -12.73 -12.44 -13.74
C VAL A 26 -11.34 -11.96 -14.08
N SER A 27 -11.14 -10.64 -13.97
CA SER A 27 -9.82 -10.07 -13.96
C SER A 27 -9.12 -10.85 -12.86
N PRO A 28 -8.08 -11.65 -13.16
CA PRO A 28 -7.31 -12.26 -12.11
C PRO A 28 -6.95 -11.11 -11.19
N ALA A 29 -7.17 -11.30 -9.89
CA ALA A 29 -6.86 -10.30 -8.88
C ALA A 29 -5.33 -10.17 -8.83
N TYR A 30 -4.75 -9.53 -9.86
CA TYR A 30 -3.41 -9.02 -9.85
C TYR A 30 -3.35 -8.18 -8.59
N ALA A 31 -2.50 -8.58 -7.65
CA ALA A 31 -2.18 -7.73 -6.52
C ALA A 31 -1.80 -6.39 -7.14
N SER A 32 -2.59 -5.32 -6.89
CA SER A 32 -2.41 -4.09 -7.65
C SER A 32 -0.96 -3.63 -7.51
N ASP A 33 -0.38 -3.11 -8.58
CA ASP A 33 0.97 -2.57 -8.52
C ASP A 33 1.07 -1.52 -7.40
N TRP A 34 2.22 -1.49 -6.74
CA TRP A 34 2.55 -0.43 -5.78
C TRP A 34 2.70 0.89 -6.52
N LEU A 35 1.96 1.92 -6.11
CA LEU A 35 2.08 3.26 -6.68
C LEU A 35 2.72 4.21 -5.67
N LEU A 36 3.66 5.02 -6.11
CA LEU A 36 4.19 6.11 -5.30
C LEU A 36 3.03 7.04 -4.91
N CYS A 37 2.78 7.19 -3.62
CA CYS A 37 1.64 7.95 -3.11
C CYS A 37 2.05 9.08 -2.15
N GLY A 38 3.29 9.10 -1.68
CA GLY A 38 3.79 10.12 -0.78
C GLY A 38 5.19 9.82 -0.24
N ASN A 39 5.54 10.46 0.87
CA ASN A 39 6.73 10.17 1.66
C ASN A 39 6.36 10.09 3.16
N LEU A 40 7.27 9.62 4.02
CA LEU A 40 6.98 9.48 5.45
C LEU A 40 6.62 10.81 6.14
N SER A 41 7.15 11.95 5.70
CA SER A 41 6.83 13.25 6.32
C SER A 41 5.33 13.59 6.24
N GLN A 42 4.64 13.08 5.22
CA GLN A 42 3.19 13.23 5.02
C GLN A 42 2.34 12.36 5.95
N ILE A 43 2.93 11.40 6.67
CA ILE A 43 2.23 10.57 7.64
C ILE A 43 2.20 11.27 8.99
N ASP A 44 1.04 11.80 9.35
CA ASP A 44 0.81 12.51 10.62
C ASP A 44 0.16 11.62 11.69
N VAL A 45 0.55 11.85 12.95
CA VAL A 45 -0.05 11.21 14.14
C VAL A 45 -1.51 11.63 14.27
N ASN A 46 -1.80 12.88 13.96
CA ASN A 46 -3.15 13.46 14.00
C ASN A 46 -4.06 12.85 12.93
N ASN A 47 -3.48 12.30 11.86
CA ASN A 47 -4.21 11.68 10.76
C ASN A 47 -4.25 10.14 10.87
N GLY A 48 -3.91 9.57 12.04
CA GLY A 48 -4.08 8.15 12.30
C GLY A 48 -3.33 7.24 11.33
N CYS A 49 -2.05 7.53 11.08
CA CYS A 49 -1.21 6.76 10.15
C CYS A 49 -1.74 6.80 8.70
N GLN A 50 -2.06 7.98 8.18
CA GLN A 50 -2.62 8.12 6.84
C GLN A 50 -1.85 9.10 5.97
N ILE A 51 -1.76 8.76 4.68
CA ILE A 51 -1.32 9.68 3.63
C ILE A 51 -2.58 10.36 3.05
N PRO A 52 -2.57 11.67 2.79
CA PRO A 52 -3.68 12.36 2.14
C PRO A 52 -4.14 11.62 0.88
N ASN A 53 -5.46 11.40 0.74
CA ASN A 53 -6.09 10.64 -0.35
C ASN A 53 -5.85 9.12 -0.39
N TYR A 54 -5.10 8.58 0.57
CA TYR A 54 -4.80 7.14 0.69
C TYR A 54 -5.02 6.67 2.14
N PRO A 55 -6.28 6.61 2.63
CA PRO A 55 -6.56 6.19 4.00
C PRO A 55 -6.15 4.73 4.25
N SER A 56 -5.50 4.48 5.39
CA SER A 56 -4.95 3.17 5.80
C SER A 56 -6.01 2.06 5.92
N ALA A 57 -7.28 2.42 6.08
CA ALA A 57 -8.42 1.50 6.06
C ALA A 57 -8.70 0.90 4.67
N ARG A 58 -8.32 1.59 3.58
CA ARG A 58 -8.56 1.15 2.20
C ARG A 58 -7.28 0.80 1.45
N TYR A 59 -6.15 1.29 1.91
CA TYR A 59 -4.85 1.10 1.28
C TYR A 59 -3.86 0.41 2.22
N GLU A 60 -3.00 -0.43 1.64
CA GLU A 60 -1.76 -0.91 2.25
C GLU A 60 -0.64 0.06 1.89
N TYR A 61 0.38 0.14 2.74
CA TYR A 61 1.59 0.91 2.47
C TYR A 61 2.80 0.00 2.31
N ALA A 62 3.76 0.47 1.52
CA ALA A 62 5.06 -0.13 1.37
C ALA A 62 6.15 0.95 1.30
N ILE A 63 7.38 0.56 1.63
CA ILE A 63 8.56 1.43 1.62
C ILE A 63 9.68 0.71 0.89
N SER A 64 10.41 1.44 0.06
CA SER A 64 11.68 0.96 -0.53
C SER A 64 12.82 1.46 0.35
N TYR A 65 13.40 0.57 1.15
CA TYR A 65 14.52 0.88 2.03
C TYR A 65 15.51 -0.29 1.99
N ASN A 66 16.74 -0.02 1.56
CA ASN A 66 17.77 -1.02 1.24
C ASN A 66 17.29 -2.13 0.28
N THR A 67 16.27 -1.85 -0.52
CA THR A 67 15.59 -2.79 -1.40
C THR A 67 15.16 -2.08 -2.67
N ASN A 68 15.15 -2.80 -3.80
CA ASN A 68 14.68 -2.30 -5.10
C ASN A 68 13.15 -2.40 -5.24
N GLU A 69 12.52 -3.28 -4.46
CA GLU A 69 11.07 -3.48 -4.47
C GLU A 69 10.44 -2.91 -3.19
N PRO A 70 9.29 -2.23 -3.27
CA PRO A 70 8.58 -1.76 -2.08
C PRO A 70 8.17 -2.92 -1.18
N LEU A 71 8.67 -2.92 0.07
CA LEU A 71 8.30 -3.89 1.09
C LEU A 71 7.07 -3.42 1.86
N PRO A 72 6.05 -4.28 2.08
CA PRO A 72 4.89 -3.92 2.88
C PRO A 72 5.27 -3.49 4.30
N VAL A 73 4.68 -2.38 4.76
CA VAL A 73 4.92 -1.84 6.09
C VAL A 73 3.61 -1.74 6.89
N VAL A 74 3.76 -1.72 8.21
CA VAL A 74 2.68 -1.42 9.15
C VAL A 74 2.96 -0.08 9.78
N CYS A 75 2.03 0.86 9.67
CA CYS A 75 2.01 2.06 10.48
C CYS A 75 1.13 1.85 11.71
N SER A 76 1.64 2.21 12.87
CA SER A 76 0.88 2.18 14.13
C SER A 76 1.27 3.35 15.02
N THR A 77 0.36 3.72 15.91
CA THR A 77 0.64 4.62 17.01
C THR A 77 1.10 3.81 18.23
N TRP A 78 2.07 4.34 18.99
CA TRP A 78 2.51 3.75 20.25
C TRP A 78 2.81 4.86 21.25
N ASN A 79 2.18 4.81 22.42
CA ASN A 79 2.12 5.92 23.37
C ASN A 79 1.62 7.20 22.68
N VAL A 80 2.49 8.23 22.59
CA VAL A 80 2.20 9.53 21.98
C VAL A 80 2.75 9.66 20.55
N GLY A 81 3.45 8.63 20.05
CA GLY A 81 4.21 8.70 18.81
C GLY A 81 3.72 7.78 17.71
N LEU A 82 4.39 7.88 16.57
CA LEU A 82 4.18 7.04 15.39
C LEU A 82 5.34 6.09 15.19
N ARG A 83 5.03 4.90 14.68
CA ARG A 83 6.01 3.96 14.16
C ARG A 83 5.55 3.31 12.87
N ILE A 84 6.48 3.12 11.94
CA ILE A 84 6.32 2.42 10.68
C ILE A 84 7.42 1.39 10.58
N TYR A 85 7.05 0.13 10.39
CA TYR A 85 8.01 -0.98 10.34
C TYR A 85 7.64 -1.96 9.24
N ASN A 86 8.61 -2.69 8.70
CA ASN A 86 8.36 -3.73 7.72
C ASN A 86 7.53 -4.86 8.32
N LYS A 87 6.50 -5.29 7.59
CA LYS A 87 5.60 -6.38 8.00
C LYS A 87 6.30 -7.73 8.00
N GLN A 88 7.25 -7.89 7.08
CA GLN A 88 8.03 -9.11 6.89
C GLN A 88 9.50 -8.77 7.15
N PRO A 89 10.10 -9.34 8.20
CA PRO A 89 11.53 -9.22 8.41
C PRO A 89 12.31 -9.91 7.27
N TYR A 90 13.58 -9.54 7.12
CA TYR A 90 14.49 -10.06 6.10
C TYR A 90 15.84 -10.39 6.74
N MET A 91 16.71 -11.05 5.97
CA MET A 91 18.04 -11.42 6.46
C MET A 91 18.92 -10.17 6.57
N VAL A 92 19.37 -9.90 7.78
CA VAL A 92 20.31 -8.82 8.14
C VAL A 92 21.71 -9.40 8.18
N LEU A 93 22.69 -8.67 7.62
CA LEU A 93 24.11 -9.06 7.50
C LEU A 93 24.37 -10.31 6.63
N SER A 94 23.48 -10.63 5.70
CA SER A 94 23.63 -11.79 4.80
C SER A 94 24.83 -11.69 3.86
N ASP A 95 25.30 -10.49 3.57
CA ASP A 95 26.51 -10.16 2.81
C ASP A 95 27.79 -10.21 3.66
N ASN A 96 27.67 -10.30 4.99
CA ASN A 96 28.77 -10.50 5.91
C ASN A 96 28.51 -11.70 6.86
N PRO A 97 28.66 -12.95 6.38
CA PRO A 97 28.38 -14.14 7.18
C PRO A 97 29.21 -14.23 8.47
N SER A 98 30.40 -13.64 8.49
CA SER A 98 31.29 -13.60 9.66
C SER A 98 30.71 -12.83 10.85
N ALA A 99 29.82 -11.86 10.58
CA ALA A 99 29.11 -11.09 11.61
C ALA A 99 27.85 -11.80 12.11
N GLY A 100 27.52 -12.97 11.54
CA GLY A 100 26.36 -13.77 11.87
C GLY A 100 25.13 -13.40 11.05
N MET A 101 24.57 -14.38 10.36
CA MET A 101 23.27 -14.23 9.68
C MET A 101 22.16 -14.12 10.73
N SER A 102 21.47 -12.97 10.74
CA SER A 102 20.38 -12.68 11.68
C SER A 102 19.11 -12.30 10.91
N TYR A 103 17.94 -12.51 11.50
CA TYR A 103 16.66 -12.14 10.89
C TYR A 103 16.13 -10.86 11.52
N GLY A 104 15.73 -9.87 10.74
CA GLY A 104 15.45 -8.55 11.30
C GLY A 104 14.73 -7.61 10.36
N GLY A 105 14.61 -6.36 10.78
CA GLY A 105 13.87 -5.37 10.03
C GLY A 105 14.26 -3.95 10.38
N PHE A 106 13.50 -3.02 9.83
CA PHE A 106 13.62 -1.60 10.09
C PHE A 106 12.37 -1.10 10.80
N ILE A 107 12.56 -0.04 11.59
CA ILE A 107 11.48 0.75 12.16
C ILE A 107 11.85 2.23 12.02
N PHE A 108 10.93 2.99 11.43
CA PHE A 108 10.92 4.44 11.46
C PHE A 108 9.94 4.89 12.53
N TYR A 109 10.33 5.82 13.39
CA TYR A 109 9.45 6.32 14.45
C TYR A 109 9.71 7.80 14.73
N ARG A 110 8.71 8.48 15.26
CA ARG A 110 8.81 9.89 15.68
C ARG A 110 7.82 10.20 16.79
N GLY A 111 8.17 11.18 17.62
CA GLY A 111 7.32 11.67 18.70
C GLY A 111 6.99 10.60 19.73
N THR A 112 7.85 9.59 19.90
CA THR A 112 7.68 8.56 20.93
C THR A 112 8.32 9.04 22.24
N GLN A 113 8.16 8.26 23.31
CA GLN A 113 8.88 8.47 24.57
C GLN A 113 10.02 7.46 24.74
N ALA A 114 10.55 6.93 23.63
CA ALA A 114 11.68 6.01 23.71
C ALA A 114 12.88 6.74 24.35
N SER A 115 13.71 6.03 25.10
CA SER A 115 14.85 6.65 25.80
C SER A 115 15.87 7.26 24.83
N ASP A 116 15.97 6.70 23.64
CA ASP A 116 16.72 7.25 22.52
C ASP A 116 15.97 8.33 21.73
N ASP A 117 14.68 8.55 22.02
CA ASP A 117 13.93 9.75 21.63
C ASP A 117 14.49 10.98 22.40
N ALA A 118 14.79 10.79 23.68
CA ALA A 118 15.24 11.83 24.60
C ALA A 118 16.72 12.24 24.46
N THR A 119 17.59 11.37 23.92
CA THR A 119 19.03 11.66 23.76
C THR A 119 19.32 12.43 22.47
N ALA A 120 18.85 13.68 22.39
CA ALA A 120 19.31 14.85 21.60
C ALA A 120 19.89 14.70 20.17
N THR A 121 19.80 13.55 19.50
CA THR A 121 20.42 13.35 18.18
C THR A 121 19.51 13.83 17.05
N CYS A 122 18.19 13.79 17.24
CA CYS A 122 17.21 14.26 16.28
C CYS A 122 16.36 15.38 16.88
N SER A 123 16.09 16.40 16.07
CA SER A 123 15.18 17.48 16.46
C SER A 123 13.77 16.91 16.67
N SER A 124 13.01 17.53 17.57
CA SER A 124 11.61 17.14 17.83
C SER A 124 10.81 17.09 16.52
N GLY A 125 10.00 16.04 16.36
CA GLY A 125 9.18 15.81 15.16
C GLY A 125 9.90 15.15 13.98
N GLN A 126 11.22 14.97 14.03
CA GLN A 126 11.94 14.25 12.99
C GLN A 126 11.73 12.73 13.08
N TRP A 127 11.73 12.08 11.91
CA TRP A 127 11.78 10.62 11.81
C TRP A 127 13.14 10.09 12.24
N ARG A 128 13.11 9.02 13.01
CA ARG A 128 14.25 8.27 13.51
C ARG A 128 14.21 6.87 12.92
N HIS A 129 15.38 6.32 12.65
CA HIS A 129 15.51 4.97 12.11
C HIS A 129 16.19 4.04 13.11
N ARG A 130 15.66 2.83 13.27
CA ARG A 130 16.32 1.72 13.98
C ARG A 130 16.24 0.45 13.16
N TYR A 131 17.30 -0.34 13.20
CA TYR A 131 17.19 -1.75 12.88
C TYR A 131 16.87 -2.54 14.13
N TRP A 132 16.20 -3.66 13.95
CA TRP A 132 16.09 -4.69 14.96
C TRP A 132 16.49 -6.03 14.34
N GLN A 133 17.08 -6.91 15.12
CA GLN A 133 17.46 -8.25 14.67
C GLN A 133 17.23 -9.29 15.76
N LEU A 134 16.81 -10.48 15.35
CA LEU A 134 16.85 -11.69 16.15
C LEU A 134 18.23 -12.34 15.93
N THR A 135 19.04 -12.29 16.97
CA THR A 135 20.38 -12.89 16.99
C THR A 135 20.31 -14.41 17.00
N GLN A 136 21.46 -15.04 16.79
CA GLN A 136 21.64 -16.51 16.89
C GLN A 136 21.19 -17.09 18.25
N ASN A 137 21.14 -16.28 19.30
CA ASN A 137 20.70 -16.67 20.64
C ASN A 137 19.20 -16.40 20.90
N ASN A 138 18.41 -16.15 19.85
CA ASN A 138 17.00 -15.75 19.95
C ASN A 138 16.75 -14.48 20.79
N ARG A 139 17.74 -13.58 20.84
CA ARG A 139 17.59 -12.27 21.48
C ARG A 139 17.35 -11.18 20.46
N ILE A 140 16.44 -10.27 20.77
CA ILE A 140 16.20 -9.07 19.96
C ILE A 140 17.27 -8.03 20.32
N GLU A 141 18.00 -7.55 19.32
CA GLU A 141 18.96 -6.45 19.43
C GLU A 141 18.52 -5.27 18.56
N THR A 142 18.78 -4.04 19.04
CA THR A 142 18.36 -2.77 18.39
C THR A 142 19.51 -1.77 18.27
N ASN A 143 20.75 -2.26 18.25
CA ASN A 143 21.96 -1.44 18.41
C ASN A 143 22.32 -0.65 17.15
N PHE A 144 21.68 -0.92 16.02
CA PHE A 144 21.98 -0.27 14.75
C PHE A 144 20.91 0.77 14.40
N SER A 145 21.36 1.92 13.89
CA SER A 145 20.51 3.06 13.56
C SER A 145 21.14 3.86 12.42
N ASN A 146 20.31 4.47 11.58
CA ASN A 146 20.75 5.49 10.63
C ASN A 146 20.53 6.91 11.21
N GLY A 147 20.27 7.02 12.51
CA GLY A 147 19.94 8.27 13.19
C GLY A 147 18.63 8.87 12.67
N CYS A 148 18.68 10.17 12.37
CA CYS A 148 17.56 10.96 11.91
C CYS A 148 17.36 10.74 10.42
N TYR A 149 16.46 9.83 10.08
CA TYR A 149 16.21 9.44 8.71
C TYR A 149 14.75 9.07 8.54
N GLY A 150 14.21 9.38 7.36
CA GLY A 150 12.90 8.92 6.94
C GLY A 150 12.04 10.00 6.32
N ALA A 151 12.24 11.29 6.60
CA ALA A 151 11.34 12.35 6.14
C ALA A 151 11.00 12.28 4.64
N GLU A 152 12.03 12.09 3.80
CA GLU A 152 11.90 11.99 2.33
C GLU A 152 11.76 10.56 1.81
N LEU A 153 11.66 9.56 2.70
CA LEU A 153 11.59 8.17 2.29
C LEU A 153 10.26 7.91 1.55
N PRO A 154 10.31 7.43 0.29
CA PRO A 154 9.11 7.22 -0.51
C PRO A 154 8.18 6.18 0.12
N VAL A 155 6.88 6.50 0.13
CA VAL A 155 5.82 5.59 0.52
C VAL A 155 4.99 5.24 -0.70
N TYR A 156 4.80 3.94 -0.88
CA TYR A 156 3.99 3.36 -1.93
C TYR A 156 2.67 2.87 -1.35
N CYS A 157 1.60 2.99 -2.13
CA CYS A 157 0.26 2.58 -1.74
C CYS A 157 -0.31 1.58 -2.73
N ARG A 158 -1.11 0.67 -2.21
CA ARG A 158 -1.92 -0.28 -2.99
C ARG A 158 -3.28 -0.44 -2.35
N ALA A 159 -4.34 -0.59 -3.15
CA ALA A 159 -5.66 -0.90 -2.61
C ALA A 159 -5.63 -2.27 -1.89
N ARG A 160 -6.21 -2.35 -0.69
CA ARG A 160 -6.39 -3.63 0.02
C ARG A 160 -7.27 -4.55 -0.80
N LYS A 161 -7.02 -5.86 -0.78
CA LYS A 161 -7.87 -6.85 -1.49
C LYS A 161 -9.34 -6.82 -1.06
N GLU A 162 -9.63 -6.38 0.17
CA GLU A 162 -10.99 -6.21 0.71
C GLU A 162 -11.62 -4.85 0.39
N ALA A 163 -10.87 -3.94 -0.25
CA ALA A 163 -11.41 -2.66 -0.68
C ALA A 163 -12.42 -2.91 -1.82
N SER A 164 -13.64 -2.37 -1.67
CA SER A 164 -14.73 -2.55 -2.64
C SER A 164 -14.29 -2.25 -4.09
N THR A 165 -14.97 -2.85 -5.07
CA THR A 165 -14.69 -2.72 -6.51
C THR A 165 -14.55 -1.25 -6.96
N ASN A 166 -15.27 -0.34 -6.32
CA ASN A 166 -15.19 1.11 -6.55
C ASN A 166 -13.84 1.72 -6.16
N ASN A 167 -13.18 1.19 -5.12
CA ASN A 167 -11.84 1.64 -4.72
C ASN A 167 -10.77 1.18 -5.72
N ILE A 168 -10.93 -0.02 -6.31
CA ILE A 168 -10.02 -0.53 -7.35
C ILE A 168 -10.14 0.34 -8.61
N LEU A 169 -11.36 0.66 -9.04
CA LEU A 169 -11.60 1.55 -10.19
C LEU A 169 -11.01 2.95 -9.98
N ASN A 170 -11.21 3.55 -8.80
CA ASN A 170 -10.61 4.85 -8.46
C ASN A 170 -9.08 4.79 -8.44
N PHE A 171 -8.49 3.67 -7.98
CA PHE A 171 -7.04 3.49 -7.99
C PHE A 171 -6.48 3.37 -9.41
N GLN A 172 -7.15 2.61 -10.29
CA GLN A 172 -6.77 2.52 -11.69
C GLN A 172 -6.88 3.88 -12.40
N GLN A 173 -7.92 4.66 -12.11
CA GLN A 173 -8.04 6.03 -12.65
C GLN A 173 -6.91 6.95 -12.16
N LYS A 174 -6.57 6.91 -10.87
CA LYS A 174 -5.42 7.65 -10.33
C LYS A 174 -4.11 7.21 -10.97
N ARG A 175 -3.91 5.91 -11.21
CA ARG A 175 -2.74 5.40 -11.94
C ARG A 175 -2.65 5.99 -13.34
N LEU A 176 -3.76 5.96 -14.09
CA LEU A 176 -3.81 6.50 -15.45
C LEU A 176 -3.52 8.00 -15.47
N ALA A 177 -3.95 8.75 -14.46
CA ALA A 177 -3.65 10.17 -14.32
C ALA A 177 -2.18 10.48 -13.99
N LEU A 178 -1.42 9.50 -13.49
CA LEU A 178 0.00 9.62 -13.16
C LEU A 178 0.91 9.14 -14.31
N LEU A 179 0.35 8.55 -15.37
CA LEU A 179 1.14 8.19 -16.55
C LEU A 179 1.49 9.46 -17.34
N PRO A 180 2.74 9.63 -17.79
CA PRO A 180 3.09 10.72 -18.68
C PRO A 180 2.25 10.66 -19.94
N ASP A 181 1.77 11.82 -20.39
CA ASP A 181 0.89 11.95 -21.55
C ASP A 181 1.59 11.37 -22.80
N SER A 182 1.15 10.16 -23.19
CA SER A 182 1.73 9.42 -24.32
C SER A 182 1.58 10.13 -25.68
N SER A 183 0.87 11.27 -25.71
CA SER A 183 0.76 12.15 -26.87
C SER A 183 2.09 12.81 -27.28
N LEU A 184 3.10 12.89 -26.39
CA LEU A 184 4.42 13.44 -26.71
C LEU A 184 5.41 12.44 -27.38
N LEU A 185 5.05 11.16 -27.50
CA LEU A 185 5.90 10.15 -28.18
C LEU A 185 5.64 10.05 -29.70
N LYS A 186 4.87 10.97 -30.28
CA LYS A 186 4.67 11.09 -31.73
C LYS A 186 5.35 12.35 -32.29
N SER A 187 6.66 12.46 -32.17
CA SER A 187 7.44 13.32 -33.08
C SER A 187 8.91 12.95 -32.97
N ASN A 188 9.39 12.19 -33.95
CA ASN A 188 10.70 12.31 -34.58
C ASN A 188 10.87 11.08 -35.50
N ARG A 189 10.32 11.22 -36.70
CA ARG A 189 10.84 10.54 -37.89
C ARG A 189 11.51 11.59 -38.76
#